data_AF-A0A7C1NLC4-F1
#
_entry.id   AF-A0A7C1NLC4-F1
#
_cell.length_a   1.000
_cell.length_b   1.000
_cell.length_c   1.000
_cell.angle_alpha   90.00
_cell.angle_beta   90.00
_cell.angle_gamma   90.00
#
_symmetry.space_group_name_H-M   'P 1'
#
loop_
_entity.id
_entity.type
_entity.pdbx_description
1 polymer ?
#
loop_
_entity_poly.entity_id
_entity_poly.type
_entity_poly.pdbx_seq_one_letter_code
_entity_poly.pdbx_strand_id
1 'polypeptide(L)' 'MVYLGITDTHAHLADPIFDKDRAEIIRRAQMAGVSAIIGVSTTLKDARKNLMLAEEFSILKPAAGLYPGGIRQSGIGTEP' A
#
# COMPACT_ATOMS: atom_id res chain seq x y z
N MET A 1 -13.07 -19.29 20.08
CA MET A 1 -12.71 -19.25 18.65
C MET A 1 -11.82 -18.04 18.42
N VAL A 2 -10.56 -18.23 18.04
CA VAL A 2 -9.76 -17.16 17.44
C VAL A 2 -10.08 -17.19 15.94
N TYR A 3 -10.90 -16.25 15.48
CA TYR A 3 -10.98 -15.98 14.05
C TYR A 3 -9.66 -15.29 13.69
N LEU A 4 -8.78 -15.96 12.96
CA LEU A 4 -7.67 -15.25 12.31
C LEU A 4 -8.29 -14.31 11.29
N GLY A 5 -7.99 -13.01 11.40
CA GLY A 5 -8.43 -12.03 10.42
C GLY A 5 -7.83 -12.29 9.04
N ILE A 6 -8.50 -11.81 8.00
CA ILE A 6 -8.03 -11.93 6.61
C ILE A 6 -6.88 -10.94 6.39
N THR A 7 -5.87 -11.35 5.63
CA THR A 7 -4.82 -10.45 5.15
C THR A 7 -5.06 -10.15 3.69
N ASP A 8 -5.26 -8.87 3.36
CA ASP A 8 -5.18 -8.41 1.98
C ASP A 8 -3.69 -8.33 1.61
N THR A 9 -3.24 -9.23 0.74
CA THR A 9 -1.83 -9.37 0.42
C THR A 9 -1.34 -8.38 -0.64
N HIS A 10 -2.24 -7.58 -1.25
CA HIS A 10 -1.85 -6.67 -2.34
C HIS A 10 -2.89 -5.56 -2.56
N ALA A 11 -2.61 -4.36 -2.04
CA ALA A 11 -3.45 -3.18 -2.30
C ALA A 11 -2.63 -1.91 -2.57
N HIS A 12 -3.11 -1.08 -3.50
CA HIS A 12 -2.50 0.20 -3.87
C HIS A 12 -3.12 1.39 -3.09
N LEU A 13 -3.20 1.33 -1.76
CA LEU A 13 -3.88 2.37 -0.96
C LEU A 13 -3.14 3.72 -0.90
N ALA A 14 -1.88 3.76 -1.34
CA ALA A 14 -1.14 5.00 -1.60
C ALA A 14 -1.59 5.72 -2.88
N ASP A 15 -2.40 5.09 -3.74
CA ASP A 15 -2.91 5.72 -4.95
C ASP A 15 -3.73 6.99 -4.60
N PRO A 16 -3.51 8.12 -5.32
CA PRO A 16 -4.27 9.35 -5.12
C PRO A 16 -5.80 9.20 -5.21
N ILE A 17 -6.34 8.18 -5.90
CA ILE A 17 -7.80 7.99 -5.95
C ILE A 17 -8.42 7.81 -4.56
N PHE A 18 -7.63 7.33 -3.59
CA PHE A 18 -8.06 7.08 -2.22
C PHE A 18 -7.76 8.26 -1.28
N ASP A 19 -7.15 9.36 -1.73
CA ASP A 19 -6.74 10.45 -0.83
C ASP A 19 -7.91 11.07 -0.05
N LYS A 20 -9.12 11.05 -0.63
CA LYS A 20 -10.32 11.65 -0.01
C LYS A 20 -10.97 10.78 1.05
N ASP A 21 -10.85 9.46 0.94
CA ASP A 21 -11.66 8.50 1.71
C ASP A 21 -10.85 7.29 2.24
N ARG A 22 -9.52 7.32 2.17
CA ARG A 22 -8.62 6.25 2.65
C ARG A 22 -8.97 5.77 4.05
N ALA A 23 -9.13 6.68 5.00
CA ALA A 23 -9.44 6.33 6.39
C ALA A 23 -10.77 5.55 6.50
N GLU A 24 -11.78 5.95 5.73
CA GLU A 24 -13.07 5.27 5.69
C GLU A 24 -12.98 3.90 4.99
N ILE A 25 -12.22 3.79 3.91
CA ILE A 25 -11.93 2.51 3.24
C ILE A 25 -11.26 1.53 4.20
N ILE A 26 -10.23 1.99 4.93
CA ILE A 26 -9.51 1.18 5.90
C ILE A 26 -10.44 0.74 7.04
N ARG A 27 -11.27 1.65 7.55
CA ARG A 27 -12.28 1.34 8.58
C ARG A 27 -13.27 0.27 8.09
N ARG A 28 -13.76 0.37 6.86
CA ARG A 28 -14.64 -0.64 6.25
C ARG A 28 -13.94 -1.99 6.08
N ALA A 29 -12.67 -2.01 5.69
CA ALA A 29 -11.89 -3.25 5.60
C ALA A 29 -11.76 -3.94 6.97
N GLN A 30 -11.48 -3.18 8.03
CA GLN A 30 -11.45 -3.69 9.40
C GLN A 30 -12.79 -4.29 9.82
N MET A 31 -13.91 -3.59 9.55
CA MET A 31 -15.25 -4.11 9.85
C MET A 31 -15.59 -5.39 9.08
N ALA A 32 -15.00 -5.59 7.90
CA ALA A 32 -15.15 -6.80 7.10
C ALA A 32 -14.24 -7.96 7.57
N GLY A 33 -13.42 -7.76 8.61
CA GLY A 33 -12.53 -8.78 9.16
C GLY A 33 -11.11 -8.78 8.58
N VAL A 34 -10.71 -7.74 7.86
CA VAL A 34 -9.32 -7.58 7.41
C VAL A 34 -8.45 -7.12 8.59
N SER A 35 -7.40 -7.88 8.90
CA SER A 35 -6.48 -7.59 10.01
C SER A 35 -5.14 -7.01 9.57
N ALA A 36 -4.78 -7.17 8.29
CA ALA A 36 -3.57 -6.61 7.72
C ALA A 36 -3.75 -6.37 6.22
N ILE A 37 -3.10 -5.34 5.69
CA ILE A 37 -3.10 -5.00 4.28
C ILE A 37 -1.66 -4.72 3.84
N ILE A 38 -1.15 -5.43 2.85
CA ILE A 38 0.16 -5.13 2.26
C ILE A 38 0.01 -4.00 1.24
N GLY A 39 0.54 -2.83 1.59
CA GLY A 39 0.61 -1.66 0.71
C GLY A 39 1.74 -1.82 -0.30
N VAL A 40 1.41 -2.13 -1.54
CA VAL A 40 2.40 -2.33 -2.61
C VAL A 40 2.79 -1.01 -3.28
N SER A 41 4.02 -0.94 -3.77
CA SER A 41 4.55 0.22 -4.48
C SER A 41 4.92 -0.14 -5.91
N THR A 42 4.77 0.82 -6.82
CA THR A 42 5.22 0.71 -8.22
C THR A 42 6.36 1.67 -8.52
N THR A 43 6.47 2.74 -7.73
CA THR A 43 7.50 3.78 -7.82
C THR A 43 8.13 4.06 -6.45
N LEU A 44 9.28 4.77 -6.45
CA LEU A 44 9.90 5.26 -5.22
C LEU A 44 8.98 6.21 -4.43
N LYS A 45 8.15 6.99 -5.14
CA LYS A 45 7.17 7.90 -4.53
C LYS A 45 6.10 7.09 -3.77
N ASP A 46 5.58 6.02 -4.37
CA ASP A 46 4.61 5.14 -3.73
C ASP A 46 5.22 4.46 -2.51
N ALA A 47 6.47 3.98 -2.62
CA ALA A 47 7.17 3.32 -1.51
C ALA A 47 7.30 4.25 -0.30
N ARG A 48 7.67 5.52 -0.53
CA ARG A 48 7.72 6.54 0.54
C ARG A 48 6.33 6.81 1.13
N LYS A 49 5.30 6.93 0.29
CA LYS A 49 3.92 7.14 0.75
C LYS A 49 3.40 5.94 1.55
N ASN A 50 3.73 4.70 1.16
CA ASN A 50 3.38 3.49 1.92
C ASN A 50 4.02 3.47 3.30
N LEU A 51 5.29 3.91 3.44
CA LEU A 51 5.93 4.02 4.74
C LEU A 51 5.20 5.02 5.64
N MET A 52 4.90 6.22 5.14
CA MET A 52 4.15 7.24 5.89
C MET A 52 2.76 6.74 6.30
N LEU A 53 2.04 6.09 5.38
CA LEU A 53 0.71 5.55 5.67
C LEU A 53 0.76 4.39 6.67
N ALA A 54 1.84 3.60 6.71
CA ALA A 54 1.99 2.54 7.70
C ALA A 54 2.29 3.06 9.12
N GLU A 55 2.88 4.25 9.23
CA GLU A 55 3.01 4.96 10.51
C GLU A 55 1.65 5.49 10.99
N GLU A 56 0.79 5.94 10.07
CA GLU A 56 -0.55 6.46 10.38
C GLU A 56 -1.58 5.35 10.65
N PHE A 57 -1.54 4.25 9.88
CA PHE A 57 -2.51 3.17 9.93
C PHE A 57 -1.82 1.83 10.21
N SER A 58 -1.90 1.36 11.45
CA SER A 58 -1.20 0.14 11.90
C SER A 58 -1.61 -1.15 11.16
N ILE A 59 -2.79 -1.18 10.53
CA ILE A 59 -3.24 -2.28 9.66
C ILE A 59 -2.46 -2.36 8.35
N LEU A 60 -1.90 -1.25 7.87
CA LEU A 60 -1.07 -1.22 6.66
C LEU A 60 0.33 -1.73 6.97
N LYS A 61 0.82 -2.61 6.09
CA LYS A 61 2.19 -3.14 6.09
C LYS A 61 2.86 -2.71 4.79
N PRO A 62 3.92 -1.90 4.83
CA PRO A 62 4.47 -1.33 3.61
C PRO A 62 5.34 -2.35 2.88
N ALA A 63 5.21 -2.42 1.56
CA ALA A 63 6.14 -3.08 0.65
C ALA A 63 6.81 -2.05 -0.26
N ALA A 64 8.11 -2.19 -0.46
CA ALA A 64 8.93 -1.32 -1.30
C ALA A 64 9.48 -2.10 -2.50
N GLY A 65 9.13 -1.68 -3.71
CA GLY A 65 9.58 -2.30 -4.95
C GLY A 65 9.34 -1.40 -6.15
N LEU A 66 10.02 -1.71 -7.26
CA LEU A 66 9.80 -1.05 -8.55
C LEU A 66 9.09 -2.02 -9.46
N TYR A 67 7.94 -1.61 -9.99
CA TYR A 67 7.20 -2.41 -10.96
C TYR A 67 7.98 -2.44 -12.29
N PRO A 68 8.22 -3.61 -12.92
CA PRO A 68 9.00 -3.70 -14.15
C PRO A 68 8.52 -2.77 -15.28
N GLY A 69 7.20 -2.60 -15.43
CA GLY A 69 6.63 -1.70 -16.44
C GLY A 69 6.85 -0.21 -16.16
N GLY A 70 7.21 0.16 -14.93
CA GLY A 70 7.46 1.54 -14.50
C GLY A 70 8.94 1.94 -14.43
N ILE A 71 9.87 1.01 -14.67
CA ILE A 71 11.33 1.24 -14.54
C ILE A 71 11.79 2.40 -15.44
N ARG A 72 11.24 2.53 -16.65
CA ARG A 72 11.59 3.64 -17.55
C ARG A 72 11.16 5.02 -17.03
N GLN A 73 10.13 5.08 -16.19
CA GLN A 73 9.60 6.33 -15.62
C GLN A 73 10.20 6.63 -14.24
N SER A 74 10.87 5.66 -13.60
CA SER A 74 11.49 5.85 -12.29
C SER A 74 12.86 6.54 -12.35
N GLY A 75 13.43 6.74 -13.54
CA GLY A 75 14.76 7.33 -13.73
C GLY A 75 15.90 6.42 -13.26
N ILE A 76 15.61 5.14 -13.01
CA ILE A 76 16.57 4.13 -12.54
C ILE A 76 16.93 3.25 -13.74
N GLY A 77 18.21 3.24 -14.13
CA GLY A 77 18.68 2.47 -15.30
C GLY A 77 18.61 3.21 -16.64
N THR A 78 18.64 4.56 -16.63
CA THR A 78 18.79 5.38 -17.84
C THR A 78 20.21 5.94 -18.04
N GLU A 79 21.21 5.38 -17.35
CA GLU A 79 22.60 5.52 -17.82
C GLU A 79 22.82 4.57 -19.01
N PRO A 80 23.65 4.97 -20.00
CA PRO A 80 23.88 4.18 -21.21
C PRO A 80 24.37 2.75 -20.96
#